data_AF-A0A3D5XS50-F1
#
_entry.id   AF-A0A3D5XS50-F1
#
_cell.length_a   1.000
_cell.length_b   1.000
_cell.length_c   1.000
_cell.angle_alpha   90.00
_cell.angle_beta   90.00
_cell.angle_gamma   90.00
#
_symmetry.space_group_name_H-M   'P 1'
#
loop_
_entity.id
_entity.type
_entity.pdbx_description
1 polymer ?
#
loop_
_entity_poly.entity_id
_entity_poly.type
_entity_poly.pdbx_seq_one_letter_code
_entity_poly.pdbx_strand_id
1 'polypeptide(L)' 'MNYKDLIIFESIFRNGSFNAASKELKIAQPTISRTINNIEAKYNISLFVRSTRDVIPTQKA' A
#
# COMPACT_ATOMS: atom_id res chain seq x y z
N MET A 1 -5.11 -3.26 13.17
CA MET A 1 -4.88 -3.98 11.91
C MET A 1 -6.08 -4.84 11.70
N ASN A 2 -6.76 -4.64 10.59
CA ASN A 2 -7.88 -5.45 10.13
C ASN A 2 -7.42 -6.26 8.91
N TYR A 3 -8.09 -7.36 8.58
CA TYR A 3 -7.75 -8.22 7.44
C TYR A 3 -7.65 -7.45 6.11
N LYS A 4 -8.47 -6.40 5.95
CA LYS A 4 -8.42 -5.51 4.78
C LYS A 4 -7.06 -4.80 4.62
N ASP A 5 -6.39 -4.48 5.71
CA ASP A 5 -5.10 -3.79 5.68
C ASP A 5 -4.02 -4.67 5.03
N LEU A 6 -4.04 -5.96 5.35
CA LEU A 6 -3.12 -6.95 4.80
C LEU A 6 -3.38 -7.21 3.32
N ILE A 7 -4.65 -7.31 2.91
CA ILE A 7 -5.01 -7.47 1.49
C ILE A 7 -4.55 -6.25 0.68
N ILE A 8 -4.76 -5.05 1.22
CA ILE A 8 -4.34 -3.81 0.57
C ILE A 8 -2.82 -3.79 0.38
N PHE A 9 -2.07 -4.14 1.43
CA PHE A 9 -0.63 -4.24 1.37
C PHE A 9 -0.17 -5.28 0.34
N GLU A 10 -0.70 -6.51 0.39
CA GLU A 10 -0.34 -7.61 -0.51
C GLU A 10 -0.63 -7.26 -1.98
N SER A 11 -1.76 -6.64 -2.27
CA SER A 11 -2.11 -6.20 -3.62
C SER A 11 -1.16 -5.11 -4.12
N ILE A 12 -0.80 -4.11 -3.29
CA ILE A 12 0.17 -3.09 -3.71
C ILE A 12 1.55 -3.71 -3.94
N PHE A 13 1.97 -4.63 -3.07
CA PHE A 13 3.24 -5.33 -3.20
C PHE A 13 3.30 -6.15 -4.49
N ARG A 14 2.24 -6.90 -4.81
CA ARG A 14 2.13 -7.69 -6.04
C ARG A 14 2.11 -6.84 -7.31
N ASN A 15 1.37 -5.72 -7.29
CA ASN A 15 1.17 -4.90 -8.47
C ASN A 15 2.23 -3.79 -8.65
N GLY A 16 3.00 -3.45 -7.62
CA GLY A 16 3.96 -2.34 -7.66
C GLY A 16 3.33 -0.96 -7.85
N SER A 17 2.01 -0.82 -7.66
CA SER A 17 1.31 0.45 -7.85
C SER A 17 0.00 0.55 -7.06
N PHE A 18 -0.22 1.71 -6.41
CA PHE A 18 -1.49 2.04 -5.75
C PHE A 18 -2.67 2.07 -6.72
N ASN A 19 -2.45 2.51 -7.96
CA ASN A 19 -3.52 2.56 -8.97
C ASN A 19 -3.91 1.17 -9.45
N ALA A 20 -2.95 0.26 -9.61
CA ALA A 20 -3.23 -1.11 -9.98
C ALA A 20 -3.98 -1.86 -8.86
N ALA A 21 -3.52 -1.71 -7.61
CA ALA A 21 -4.23 -2.25 -6.45
C ALA A 21 -5.65 -1.68 -6.28
N SER A 22 -5.85 -0.39 -6.57
CA SER A 22 -7.17 0.24 -6.58
C SER A 22 -8.14 -0.40 -7.57
N LYS A 23 -7.67 -0.68 -8.79
CA LYS A 23 -8.46 -1.34 -9.83
C LYS A 23 -8.77 -2.80 -9.46
N GLU A 24 -7.78 -3.52 -8.95
CA GLU A 24 -7.93 -4.92 -8.55
C GLU A 24 -8.92 -5.09 -7.39
N LEU A 25 -8.72 -4.33 -6.31
CA LEU A 25 -9.54 -4.45 -5.10
C LEU A 25 -10.88 -3.73 -5.21
N LYS A 26 -11.10 -2.95 -6.27
CA LYS A 26 -12.25 -2.04 -6.45
C LYS A 26 -12.43 -1.09 -5.26
N ILE A 27 -11.31 -0.65 -4.70
CA ILE A 27 -11.24 0.31 -3.59
C ILE A 27 -10.64 1.60 -4.13
N ALA A 28 -11.19 2.76 -3.74
CA ALA A 28 -10.65 4.05 -4.12
C ALA A 28 -9.18 4.19 -3.67
N GLN A 29 -8.31 4.65 -4.59
CA GLN A 29 -6.89 4.87 -4.31
C GLN A 29 -6.61 5.74 -3.05
N PRO A 30 -7.39 6.79 -2.73
CA PRO A 30 -7.22 7.54 -1.49
C PRO A 30 -7.42 6.69 -0.23
N THR A 31 -8.36 5.74 -0.26
CA THR A 31 -8.60 4.82 0.86
C THR A 31 -7.41 3.87 1.04
N ILE A 32 -6.90 3.31 -0.05
CA ILE A 32 -5.71 2.45 -0.05
C ILE A 32 -4.50 3.22 0.50
N SER A 33 -4.23 4.42 -0.01
CA SER A 33 -3.13 5.27 0.43
C SER A 33 -3.25 5.60 1.93
N ARG A 34 -4.44 5.99 2.38
CA ARG A 34 -4.69 6.26 3.81
C ARG A 34 -4.46 5.02 4.67
N THR A 35 -4.91 3.85 4.23
CA THR A 35 -4.67 2.60 4.95
C THR A 35 -3.18 2.31 5.09
N ILE A 36 -2.40 2.39 4.01
CA ILE A 36 -0.95 2.19 4.08
C ILE A 36 -0.27 3.21 5.00
N ASN A 37 -0.59 4.51 4.88
CA ASN A 37 -0.02 5.53 5.75
C ASN A 37 -0.35 5.26 7.23
N ASN A 38 -1.54 4.74 7.55
CA ASN A 38 -1.90 4.36 8.92
C ASN A 38 -1.07 3.17 9.42
N ILE A 39 -0.78 2.19 8.56
CA ILE A 39 0.07 1.04 8.90
C ILE A 39 1.49 1.52 9.16
N GLU A 40 2.06 2.29 8.23
CA GLU A 40 3.40 2.87 8.34
C GLU A 40 3.55 3.70 9.62
N ALA A 41 2.59 4.58 9.91
CA ALA A 41 2.58 5.39 11.13
C ALA A 41 2.44 4.55 12.40
N LYS A 42 1.60 3.51 12.38
CA LYS A 42 1.39 2.65 13.56
C LYS A 42 2.65 1.88 13.94
N TYR A 43 3.40 1.39 12.95
CA TYR A 43 4.58 0.56 13.18
C TYR A 43 5.89 1.35 13.07
N ASN A 44 5.82 2.65 12.77
CA ASN A 44 6.95 3.54 12.53
C ASN A 44 7.94 2.96 11.50
N ILE A 45 7.40 2.38 10.43
CA ILE A 45 8.13 1.79 9.30
C ILE A 45 7.67 2.41 7.99
N SER A 46 8.52 2.33 6.96
CA SER A 46 8.11 2.61 5.58
C SER A 46 8.01 1.28 4.84
N LEU A 47 6.82 0.97 4.33
CA LEU A 47 6.52 -0.23 3.55
C LEU A 47 6.78 0.04 2.06
N PHE A 48 6.55 1.28 1.61
CA PHE A 48 6.75 1.66 0.22
C PHE A 48 7.52 2.97 0.12
N VAL A 49 8.53 3.01 -0.75
CA VAL A 49 9.23 4.24 -1.11
C VAL A 49 8.40 4.97 -2.17
N ARG A 50 8.07 6.24 -1.92
CA ARG A 50 7.39 7.08 -2.91
C ARG A 50 8.39 7.50 -3.98
N SER A 51 8.35 6.85 -5.15
CA SER A 51 8.78 7.49 -6.39
C SER A 51 7.54 8.01 -7.10
N THR A 52 7.60 9.20 -7.70
CA THR A 52 6.46 9.90 -8.33
C THR A 52 5.79 9.14 -9.48
N ARG A 53 6.37 8.01 -9.90
CA ARG A 53 5.83 7.11 -10.95
C ARG A 53 5.73 5.64 -10.53
N ASP A 54 6.57 5.19 -9.61
CA ASP A 54 6.71 3.78 -9.27
C ASP A 54 6.64 3.58 -7.75
N VAL A 55 5.87 2.58 -7.30
CA VAL A 55 5.83 2.20 -5.90
C VAL A 55 6.84 1.09 -5.71
N ILE A 56 7.96 1.43 -5.08
CA ILE A 56 9.01 0.45 -4.81
C ILE A 56 8.79 -0.07 -3.39
N PRO A 57 8.46 -1.36 -3.20
CA PRO A 57 8.43 -1.95 -1.86
C PRO A 57 9.81 -1.83 -1.23
N THR A 58 9.87 -1.45 0.05
CA THR A 58 11.15 -1.34 0.75
C THR A 58 11.74 -2.73 0.99
N GLN A 59 13.06 -2.85 1.20
CA GLN A 59 13.71 -4.11 1.60
C GLN A 59 13.17 -4.70 2.93
N LYS A 60 12.32 -3.96 3.65
CA LYS A 60 11.72 -4.37 4.94
C LYS A 60 10.25 -4.81 4.78
N ALA A 61 9.72 -4.83 3.57
CA ALA A 61 8.35 -5.23 3.24
C ALA A 61 8.21 -6.75 3.09
#